data_AF-A0A1Z5KYZ7-F1
#
_entry.id   AF-A0A1Z5KYZ7-F1
#
_cell.length_a   1.000
_cell.length_b   1.000
_cell.length_c   1.000
_cell.angle_alpha   90.00
_cell.angle_beta   90.00
_cell.angle_gamma   90.00
#
_symmetry.space_group_name_H-M   'P 1'
#
loop_
_entity.id
_entity.type
_entity.pdbx_description
1 polymer ?
#
loop_
_entity_poly.entity_id
_entity_poly.type
_entity_poly.pdbx_seq_one_letter_code
_entity_poly.pdbx_strand_id
1 'polypeptide(L)'
;MLTPGQDIQFCPVTQFVGQLLRLLVCHNEKFGTQIQKHVKDLVAHEMSPTLYPILFDQIKAIVEKFFDPQGQVTVIDTNTQFVEHIIFIMKSVLENKVDHTTEHLGVTSIEAMMLAIVRYVRHLDTTVHALHIKTKLCQLVEAMMARRDDLAFRQEMKFRNKMVEYLTDWVMGNSHQMAPPGSGDVTAITRDL
;
A
#
# COMPACT_ATOMS: atom_id res chain seq x y z
N MET A 1 -2.61 13.16 44.80
CA MET A 1 -2.76 11.82 44.20
C MET A 1 -2.50 11.97 42.71
N LEU A 2 -1.40 11.42 42.20
CA LEU A 2 -1.00 11.50 40.79
C LEU A 2 -1.64 10.32 40.05
N THR A 3 -2.42 10.60 39.02
CA THR A 3 -2.89 9.62 38.04
C THR A 3 -1.74 9.28 37.07
N PRO A 4 -1.32 8.01 36.95
CA PRO A 4 -0.36 7.60 35.94
C PRO A 4 -1.11 7.30 34.65
N GLY A 5 -0.89 8.09 33.60
CA GLY A 5 -1.53 7.85 32.31
C GLY A 5 -1.13 8.87 31.27
N GLN A 6 -0.44 8.39 30.24
CA GLN A 6 -0.14 9.04 28.96
C GLN A 6 1.16 9.86 28.89
N ASP A 7 2.29 9.19 29.17
CA ASP A 7 3.46 9.42 28.32
C ASP A 7 3.13 8.90 26.91
N ILE A 8 2.48 9.73 26.08
CA ILE A 8 2.55 9.55 24.63
C ILE A 8 4.02 9.77 24.30
N GLN A 9 4.77 8.68 24.17
CA GLN A 9 6.18 8.71 23.83
C GLN A 9 6.35 9.49 22.53
N PHE A 10 6.74 10.76 22.64
CA PHE A 10 7.00 11.63 21.51
C PHE A 10 8.19 11.05 20.76
N CYS A 11 7.94 10.51 19.57
CA CYS A 11 8.98 10.05 18.67
C CYS A 11 9.08 11.03 17.49
N PRO A 12 9.98 12.04 17.56
CA PRO A 12 10.07 13.08 16.54
C PRO A 12 10.31 12.51 15.14
N VAL A 13 11.09 11.42 15.05
CA VAL A 13 11.40 10.75 13.77
C VAL A 13 10.14 10.11 13.18
N THR A 14 9.33 9.42 14.01
CA THR A 14 8.06 8.86 13.55
C THR A 14 7.10 9.95 13.07
N GLN A 15 7.02 11.07 13.78
CA GLN A 15 6.22 12.21 13.36
C GLN A 15 6.72 12.81 12.04
N PHE A 16 8.04 12.97 11.89
CA PHE A 16 8.64 13.46 10.65
C PHE A 16 8.31 12.57 9.46
N VAL A 17 8.48 11.25 9.59
CA VAL A 17 8.13 10.29 8.53
C VAL A 17 6.65 10.35 8.20
N GLY A 18 5.77 10.43 9.21
CA GLY A 18 4.33 10.60 8.99
C GLY A 18 3.96 11.91 8.27
N GLN A 19 4.63 13.02 8.59
CA GLN A 19 4.46 14.29 7.89
C GLN A 19 4.97 14.23 6.45
N LEU A 20 6.12 13.58 6.22
CA LEU A 20 6.69 13.37 4.89
C LEU A 20 5.71 12.58 4.01
N LEU A 21 5.13 11.49 4.51
CA LEU A 21 4.15 10.69 3.77
C LEU A 21 2.89 11.47 3.39
N ARG A 22 2.44 12.42 4.22
CA ARG A 22 1.28 13.27 3.87
C ARG A 22 1.53 14.13 2.63
N LEU A 23 2.78 14.48 2.34
CA LEU A 23 3.13 15.27 1.16
C LEU A 23 3.02 14.48 -0.15
N LEU A 24 2.93 13.15 -0.11
CA LEU A 24 2.70 12.30 -1.28
C LEU A 24 1.35 12.56 -1.97
N VAL A 25 0.44 13.25 -1.30
CA VAL A 25 -0.87 13.67 -1.83
C VAL A 25 -1.13 15.15 -1.56
N CYS A 26 -0.09 15.98 -1.67
CA CYS A 26 -0.22 17.42 -1.46
C CYS A 26 -1.04 18.07 -2.60
N HIS A 27 -2.21 18.63 -2.30
CA HIS A 27 -3.12 19.23 -3.30
C HIS A 27 -2.87 20.73 -3.56
N ASN A 28 -1.61 21.19 -3.45
CA ASN A 28 -1.31 22.58 -3.78
C ASN A 28 -1.36 22.80 -5.31
N GLU A 29 -2.16 23.76 -5.78
CA GLU A 29 -2.38 23.98 -7.22
C GLU A 29 -1.09 24.30 -8.01
N LYS A 30 -0.13 24.99 -7.38
CA LYS A 30 1.09 25.45 -8.06
C LYS A 30 2.23 24.43 -7.98
N PHE A 31 2.39 23.83 -6.81
CA PHE A 31 3.58 23.03 -6.48
C PHE A 31 3.25 21.59 -6.08
N GLY A 32 1.97 21.23 -5.95
CA GLY A 32 1.54 19.93 -5.42
C GLY A 32 2.16 18.77 -6.17
N THR A 33 2.08 18.77 -7.50
CA THR A 33 2.65 17.71 -8.34
C THR A 33 4.18 17.59 -8.20
N GLN A 34 4.89 18.72 -8.09
CA GLN A 34 6.34 18.74 -7.88
C GLN A 34 6.72 18.22 -6.50
N ILE A 35 5.99 18.65 -5.45
CA ILE A 35 6.18 18.17 -4.08
C ILE A 35 5.95 16.66 -4.02
N GLN A 36 4.84 16.17 -4.56
CA GLN A 36 4.50 14.75 -4.59
C GLN A 36 5.60 13.94 -5.29
N LYS A 37 6.07 14.40 -6.46
CA LYS A 37 7.15 13.75 -7.21
C LYS A 37 8.44 13.70 -6.40
N HIS A 38 8.92 14.84 -5.88
CA HIS A 38 10.18 14.90 -5.15
C HIS A 38 10.16 14.11 -3.85
N VAL A 39 9.05 14.17 -3.10
CA VAL A 39 8.90 13.38 -1.88
C VAL A 39 8.88 11.90 -2.20
N LYS A 40 8.15 11.48 -3.25
CA LYS A 40 8.13 10.08 -3.70
C LYS A 40 9.52 9.60 -4.09
N ASP A 41 10.25 10.37 -4.90
CA ASP A 41 11.58 10.00 -5.38
C ASP A 41 12.60 9.95 -4.23
N LEU A 42 12.54 10.91 -3.29
CA LEU A 42 13.37 10.94 -2.08
C LEU A 42 13.12 9.71 -1.20
N VAL A 43 11.86 9.38 -0.90
CA VAL A 43 11.53 8.23 -0.05
C VAL A 43 11.93 6.91 -0.74
N ALA A 44 11.76 6.82 -2.05
CA ALA A 44 12.04 5.61 -2.81
C ALA A 44 13.54 5.30 -2.98
N HIS A 45 14.40 6.33 -3.04
CA HIS A 45 15.80 6.15 -3.45
C HIS A 45 16.84 6.73 -2.49
N GLU A 46 16.50 7.74 -1.70
CA GLU A 46 17.46 8.49 -0.87
C GLU A 46 17.27 8.26 0.64
N MET A 47 16.14 7.67 1.06
CA MET A 47 15.87 7.40 2.46
C MET A 47 16.85 6.36 3.03
N SER A 48 17.43 6.67 4.20
CA SER A 48 18.28 5.71 4.92
C SER A 48 17.50 4.44 5.26
N PRO A 49 18.07 3.23 5.02
CA PRO A 49 17.42 1.97 5.37
C PRO A 49 17.06 1.82 6.86
N THR A 50 17.76 2.54 7.74
CA THR A 50 17.45 2.58 9.18
C THR A 50 16.05 3.12 9.49
N LEU A 51 15.45 3.88 8.57
CA LEU A 51 14.10 4.44 8.70
C LEU A 51 13.01 3.52 8.14
N TYR A 52 13.36 2.44 7.41
CA TYR A 52 12.38 1.55 6.79
C TYR A 52 11.39 0.93 7.77
N PRO A 53 11.78 0.47 8.98
CA PRO A 53 10.82 -0.01 9.97
C PRO A 53 9.74 1.04 10.29
N ILE A 54 10.15 2.28 10.55
CA ILE A 54 9.25 3.40 10.85
C ILE A 54 8.39 3.75 9.64
N LEU A 55 8.99 3.76 8.45
CA LEU A 55 8.29 4.01 7.18
C LEU A 55 7.17 2.99 6.97
N PHE A 56 7.45 1.69 7.11
CA PHE A 56 6.47 0.63 6.89
C PHE A 56 5.32 0.70 7.90
N ASP A 57 5.63 0.96 9.17
CA ASP A 57 4.61 1.15 10.21
C ASP A 57 3.74 2.38 9.95
N GLN A 58 4.32 3.50 9.51
CA GLN A 58 3.56 4.70 9.16
C GLN A 58 2.70 4.52 7.91
N ILE A 59 3.21 3.86 6.87
CA ILE A 59 2.44 3.52 5.67
C ILE A 59 1.25 2.65 6.06
N LYS A 60 1.48 1.57 6.83
CA LYS A 60 0.42 0.70 7.34
C LYS A 60 -0.64 1.50 8.09
N ALA A 61 -0.23 2.33 9.05
CA ALA A 61 -1.15 3.13 9.88
C ALA A 61 -1.96 4.15 9.05
N ILE A 62 -1.44 4.62 7.92
CA ILE A 62 -2.18 5.49 7.00
C ILE A 62 -3.17 4.66 6.17
N VAL A 63 -2.72 3.58 5.52
CA VAL A 63 -3.57 2.76 4.65
C VAL A 63 -4.71 2.09 5.42
N GLU A 64 -4.49 1.72 6.70
CA GLU A 64 -5.55 1.17 7.56
C GLU A 64 -6.71 2.16 7.78
N LYS A 65 -6.49 3.48 7.63
CA LYS A 65 -7.54 4.51 7.71
C LYS A 65 -8.35 4.63 6.43
N PHE A 66 -7.97 3.94 5.36
CA PHE A 66 -8.76 3.86 4.13
C PHE A 66 -9.91 2.86 4.26
N PHE A 67 -10.04 2.21 5.42
CA PHE A 67 -11.13 1.32 5.73
C PHE A 67 -11.98 1.92 6.85
N ASP A 68 -13.30 1.82 6.71
CA ASP A 68 -14.21 2.26 7.76
C ASP A 68 -14.18 1.29 8.97
N PRO A 69 -14.84 1.62 10.10
CA PRO A 69 -14.90 0.73 11.26
C PRO A 69 -15.55 -0.65 10.98
N GLN A 70 -16.32 -0.78 9.91
CA GLN A 70 -16.94 -2.01 9.43
C GLN A 70 -16.01 -2.81 8.50
N GLY A 71 -14.85 -2.26 8.16
CA GLY A 71 -13.88 -2.86 7.24
C GLY A 71 -14.22 -2.68 5.76
N GLN A 72 -15.19 -1.84 5.40
CA GLN A 72 -15.40 -1.47 4.00
C GLN A 72 -14.34 -0.48 3.56
N VAL A 73 -13.90 -0.62 2.31
CA VAL A 73 -12.91 0.28 1.74
C VAL A 73 -13.54 1.63 1.37
N THR A 74 -12.82 2.71 1.63
CA THR A 74 -13.17 4.06 1.20
C THR A 74 -12.30 4.43 0.00
N VAL A 75 -12.83 4.19 -1.20
CA VAL A 75 -12.16 4.50 -2.46
C VAL A 75 -12.41 5.96 -2.84
N ILE A 76 -11.38 6.79 -2.72
CA ILE A 76 -11.38 8.20 -3.15
C ILE A 76 -10.05 8.53 -3.82
N ASP A 77 -10.02 9.55 -4.67
CA ASP A 77 -8.85 9.91 -5.49
C ASP A 77 -7.58 10.10 -4.66
N THR A 78 -7.67 10.81 -3.53
CA THR A 78 -6.54 11.02 -2.62
C THR A 78 -5.97 9.71 -2.06
N ASN A 79 -6.83 8.78 -1.63
CA ASN A 79 -6.40 7.48 -1.10
C ASN A 79 -5.77 6.64 -2.22
N THR A 80 -6.38 6.62 -3.39
CA THR A 80 -5.89 5.87 -4.56
C THR A 80 -4.52 6.39 -5.01
N GLN A 81 -4.35 7.71 -5.06
CA GLN A 81 -3.07 8.35 -5.37
C GLN A 81 -2.00 7.99 -4.34
N PHE A 82 -2.34 8.03 -3.04
CA PHE A 82 -1.42 7.61 -1.99
C PHE A 82 -0.98 6.15 -2.18
N VAL A 83 -1.93 5.23 -2.39
CA VAL A 83 -1.63 3.80 -2.62
C VAL A 83 -0.75 3.60 -3.85
N GLU A 84 -1.01 4.30 -4.96
CA GLU A 84 -0.17 4.22 -6.15
C GLU A 84 1.28 4.66 -5.86
N HIS A 85 1.46 5.77 -5.14
CA HIS A 85 2.79 6.24 -4.75
C HIS A 85 3.50 5.26 -3.80
N ILE A 86 2.78 4.67 -2.86
CA ILE A 86 3.33 3.65 -1.97
C ILE A 86 3.75 2.38 -2.73
N ILE A 87 2.97 1.93 -3.70
CA ILE A 87 3.35 0.78 -4.54
C ILE A 87 4.70 1.02 -5.22
N PHE A 88 4.88 2.22 -5.77
CA PHE A 88 6.16 2.62 -6.38
C PHE A 88 7.29 2.63 -5.35
N ILE A 89 7.11 3.31 -4.21
CA ILE A 89 8.12 3.42 -3.15
C ILE A 89 8.53 2.03 -2.64
N MET A 90 7.56 1.18 -2.30
CA MET A 90 7.83 -0.15 -1.79
C MET A 90 8.59 -1.01 -2.81
N LYS A 91 8.28 -0.88 -4.10
CA LYS A 91 8.96 -1.62 -5.15
C LYS A 91 10.42 -1.17 -5.25
N SER A 92 10.66 0.14 -5.31
CA SER A 92 12.02 0.71 -5.33
C SER A 92 12.83 0.31 -4.10
N VAL A 93 12.24 0.36 -2.90
CA VAL A 93 12.89 -0.05 -1.65
C VAL A 93 13.32 -1.52 -1.68
N LEU A 94 12.45 -2.41 -2.20
CA LEU A 94 12.77 -3.83 -2.31
C LEU A 94 13.82 -4.09 -3.40
N GLU A 95 13.76 -3.40 -4.53
CA GLU A 95 14.72 -3.54 -5.64
C GLU A 95 16.08 -2.88 -5.35
N ASN A 96 16.18 -2.03 -4.34
CA ASN A 96 17.42 -1.36 -3.96
C ASN A 96 18.43 -2.37 -3.39
N LYS A 97 19.58 -2.53 -4.08
CA LYS A 97 20.64 -3.50 -3.76
C LYS A 97 21.84 -2.90 -3.02
N VAL A 98 21.70 -1.74 -2.38
CA VAL A 98 22.80 -1.16 -1.59
C VAL A 98 23.18 -2.12 -0.46
N ASP A 99 24.46 -2.43 -0.33
CA ASP A 99 25.03 -3.21 0.77
C ASP A 99 24.52 -2.62 2.09
N HIS A 100 24.01 -3.46 3.00
CA HIS A 100 23.30 -3.12 4.27
C HIS A 100 21.77 -2.88 4.21
N THR A 101 21.14 -2.82 3.04
CA THR A 101 19.65 -2.73 2.97
C THR A 101 18.94 -3.96 3.52
N THR A 102 19.53 -5.15 3.29
CA THR A 102 18.97 -6.45 3.68
C THR A 102 18.76 -6.60 5.19
N GLU A 103 19.70 -6.13 6.00
CA GLU A 103 19.63 -6.25 7.46
C GLU A 103 18.43 -5.48 8.04
N HIS A 104 18.09 -4.33 7.45
CA HIS A 104 17.00 -3.48 7.93
C HIS A 104 15.62 -3.93 7.44
N LEU A 105 15.54 -4.62 6.29
CA LEU A 105 14.29 -5.17 5.76
C LEU A 105 13.74 -6.32 6.61
N GLY A 106 14.62 -7.09 7.25
CA GLY A 106 14.26 -8.17 8.16
C GLY A 106 13.81 -7.73 9.57
N VAL A 107 13.85 -6.43 9.89
CA VAL A 107 13.55 -5.96 11.25
C VAL A 107 12.04 -5.92 11.53
N THR A 108 11.22 -5.62 10.53
CA THR A 108 9.78 -5.42 10.69
C THR A 108 9.02 -6.19 9.62
N SER A 109 7.93 -6.87 10.03
CA SER A 109 7.06 -7.58 9.08
C SER A 109 6.26 -6.58 8.25
N ILE A 110 6.35 -6.72 6.93
CA ILE A 110 5.58 -5.93 5.97
C ILE A 110 4.25 -6.60 5.58
N GLU A 111 3.94 -7.78 6.12
CA GLU A 111 2.78 -8.60 5.73
C GLU A 111 1.46 -7.82 5.83
N ALA A 112 1.22 -7.19 6.98
CA ALA A 112 -0.03 -6.47 7.23
C ALA A 112 -0.18 -5.23 6.32
N MET A 113 0.92 -4.52 6.07
CA MET A 113 0.95 -3.38 5.16
C MET A 113 0.62 -3.81 3.73
N MET A 114 1.29 -4.85 3.23
CA MET A 114 1.05 -5.40 1.90
C MET A 114 -0.37 -5.94 1.74
N LEU A 115 -0.92 -6.58 2.78
CA LEU A 115 -2.32 -7.03 2.79
C LEU A 115 -3.32 -5.87 2.80
N ALA A 116 -3.01 -4.74 3.43
CA ALA A 116 -3.86 -3.56 3.38
C ALA A 116 -3.84 -2.91 1.98
N ILE A 117 -2.66 -2.82 1.35
CA ILE A 117 -2.49 -2.29 -0.01
C ILE A 117 -3.23 -3.15 -1.04
N VAL A 118 -3.00 -4.47 -1.05
CA VAL A 118 -3.64 -5.40 -1.98
C VAL A 118 -5.17 -5.38 -1.82
N ARG A 119 -5.66 -5.29 -0.57
CA ARG A 119 -7.09 -5.21 -0.28
C ARG A 119 -7.68 -3.90 -0.75
N TYR A 120 -6.99 -2.78 -0.66
CA TYR A 120 -7.45 -1.51 -1.24
C TYR A 120 -7.56 -1.63 -2.75
N VAL A 121 -6.49 -2.06 -3.43
CA VAL A 121 -6.41 -2.16 -4.89
C VAL A 121 -7.44 -3.12 -5.48
N ARG A 122 -7.79 -4.19 -4.75
CA ARG A 122 -8.85 -5.14 -5.12
C ARG A 122 -10.18 -4.47 -5.45
N HIS A 123 -10.52 -3.41 -4.74
CA HIS A 123 -11.81 -2.73 -4.86
C HIS A 123 -11.78 -1.57 -5.86
N LEU A 124 -10.65 -1.32 -6.52
CA LEU A 124 -10.63 -0.38 -7.62
C LEU A 124 -11.39 -0.94 -8.81
N ASP A 125 -12.26 -0.12 -9.39
CA ASP A 125 -13.04 -0.43 -10.60
C ASP A 125 -12.13 -0.77 -11.78
N THR A 126 -12.70 -1.40 -12.81
CA THR A 126 -11.95 -1.83 -14.01
C THR A 126 -11.72 -0.67 -14.99
N THR A 127 -11.16 0.44 -14.50
CA THR A 127 -10.70 1.56 -15.34
C THR A 127 -9.28 1.32 -15.85
N VAL A 128 -8.89 1.98 -16.95
CA VAL A 128 -7.50 1.90 -17.47
C VAL A 128 -6.47 2.34 -16.42
N HIS A 129 -6.78 3.36 -15.62
CA HIS A 129 -5.89 3.82 -14.56
C HIS A 129 -5.77 2.77 -13.44
N ALA A 130 -6.88 2.19 -12.99
CA ALA A 130 -6.86 1.14 -11.98
C ALA A 130 -6.15 -0.14 -12.47
N LEU A 131 -6.26 -0.50 -13.75
CA LEU A 131 -5.52 -1.61 -14.35
C LEU A 131 -4.00 -1.35 -14.30
N HIS A 132 -3.55 -0.13 -14.56
CA HIS A 132 -2.14 0.22 -14.37
C HIS A 132 -1.68 0.08 -12.91
N ILE A 133 -2.49 0.50 -11.94
CA ILE A 133 -2.19 0.32 -10.52
C ILE A 133 -2.11 -1.17 -10.16
N LYS A 134 -3.07 -1.98 -10.61
CA LYS A 134 -3.10 -3.44 -10.41
C LYS A 134 -1.85 -4.10 -10.99
N THR A 135 -1.41 -3.72 -12.19
CA THR A 135 -0.17 -4.22 -12.80
C THR A 135 1.07 -3.86 -11.97
N LYS A 136 1.20 -2.59 -11.55
CA LYS A 136 2.32 -2.15 -10.69
C LYS A 136 2.33 -2.90 -9.35
N LEU A 137 1.15 -3.18 -8.78
CA LEU A 137 1.05 -3.99 -7.57
C LEU A 137 1.55 -5.41 -7.81
N CYS A 138 1.19 -6.06 -8.91
CA CYS A 138 1.71 -7.39 -9.25
C CYS A 138 3.25 -7.39 -9.34
N GLN A 139 3.83 -6.36 -9.97
CA GLN A 139 5.29 -6.21 -10.04
C GLN A 139 5.93 -6.01 -8.66
N LEU A 140 5.27 -5.27 -7.77
CA LEU A 140 5.70 -5.14 -6.38
C LEU A 140 5.66 -6.49 -5.65
N VAL A 141 4.60 -7.28 -5.83
CA VAL A 141 4.49 -8.61 -5.23
C VAL A 141 5.60 -9.53 -5.74
N GLU A 142 5.90 -9.49 -7.04
CA GLU A 142 7.02 -10.22 -7.63
C GLU A 142 8.36 -9.82 -7.00
N ALA A 143 8.66 -8.52 -6.91
CA ALA A 143 9.89 -8.00 -6.29
C ALA A 143 10.01 -8.42 -4.80
N MET A 144 8.90 -8.38 -4.06
CA MET A 144 8.84 -8.83 -2.67
C MET A 144 9.14 -10.32 -2.55
N MET A 145 8.55 -11.16 -3.40
CA MET A 145 8.78 -12.60 -3.36
C MET A 145 10.19 -12.98 -3.83
N ALA A 146 10.81 -12.21 -4.73
CA ALA A 146 12.20 -12.37 -5.12
C ALA A 146 13.18 -12.10 -3.96
N ARG A 147 12.76 -11.34 -2.95
CA ARG A 147 13.52 -11.04 -1.72
C ARG A 147 12.97 -11.72 -0.48
N ARG A 148 12.20 -12.80 -0.66
CA ARG A 148 11.53 -13.51 0.44
C ARG A 148 12.48 -13.86 1.59
N ASP A 149 13.68 -14.33 1.29
CA ASP A 149 14.64 -14.79 2.30
C ASP A 149 15.25 -13.63 3.13
N ASP A 150 15.15 -12.40 2.63
CA ASP A 150 15.61 -11.18 3.28
C ASP A 150 14.52 -10.53 4.17
N LEU A 151 13.28 -11.00 4.07
CA LEU A 151 12.10 -10.38 4.67
C LEU A 151 11.63 -11.15 5.90
N ALA A 152 11.17 -10.40 6.91
CA ALA A 152 10.55 -10.99 8.08
C ALA A 152 9.08 -11.34 7.82
N PHE A 153 8.78 -12.63 7.72
CA PHE A 153 7.42 -13.16 7.70
C PHE A 153 7.07 -13.82 9.04
N ARG A 154 5.97 -13.40 9.66
CA ARG A 154 5.42 -14.05 10.85
C ARG A 154 4.53 -15.23 10.48
N GLN A 155 3.77 -15.13 9.39
CA GLN A 155 2.83 -16.15 8.93
C GLN A 155 2.89 -16.28 7.39
N GLU A 156 4.08 -16.56 6.85
CA GLU A 156 4.37 -16.53 5.40
C GLU A 156 3.32 -17.27 4.55
N MET A 157 3.03 -18.53 4.89
CA MET A 157 2.08 -19.35 4.12
C MET A 157 0.67 -18.74 4.11
N LYS A 158 0.21 -18.22 5.25
CA LYS A 158 -1.11 -17.58 5.36
C LYS A 158 -1.13 -16.27 4.58
N PHE A 159 -0.07 -15.48 4.68
CA PHE A 159 0.09 -14.25 3.91
C PHE A 159 0.02 -14.53 2.40
N ARG A 160 0.80 -15.49 1.91
CA ARG A 160 0.83 -15.90 0.49
C ARG A 160 -0.54 -16.37 0.00
N ASN A 161 -1.22 -17.22 0.77
CA ASN A 161 -2.57 -17.67 0.42
C ASN A 161 -3.54 -16.50 0.28
N LYS A 162 -3.49 -15.53 1.22
CA LYS A 162 -4.36 -14.35 1.18
C LYS A 162 -4.03 -13.41 0.03
N MET A 163 -2.74 -13.25 -0.29
CA MET A 163 -2.30 -12.48 -1.47
C MET A 163 -2.87 -13.08 -2.75
N VAL A 164 -2.74 -14.40 -2.94
CA VAL A 164 -3.30 -15.10 -4.10
C VAL A 164 -4.82 -14.95 -4.15
N GLU A 165 -5.53 -15.16 -3.03
CA GLU A 165 -6.98 -14.98 -2.97
C GLU A 165 -7.41 -13.59 -3.48
N TYR A 166 -6.77 -12.52 -2.99
CA TYR A 166 -7.09 -11.16 -3.43
C TYR A 166 -6.74 -10.93 -4.90
N LEU A 167 -5.53 -11.31 -5.34
CA LEU A 167 -5.07 -11.16 -6.71
C LEU A 167 -6.00 -11.87 -7.71
N THR A 168 -6.39 -13.12 -7.41
CA THR A 168 -7.25 -13.91 -8.28
C THR A 168 -8.68 -13.35 -8.30
N ASP A 169 -9.22 -12.90 -7.17
CA ASP A 169 -10.58 -12.37 -7.09
C ASP A 169 -10.83 -11.22 -8.07
N TRP A 170 -9.91 -10.25 -8.16
CA TRP A 170 -10.10 -9.14 -9.10
C TRP A 170 -9.75 -9.47 -10.54
N VAL A 171 -8.95 -10.51 -10.80
CA VAL A 171 -8.68 -10.98 -12.17
C VAL A 171 -9.90 -11.71 -12.73
N MET A 172 -10.62 -12.45 -11.89
CA MET A 172 -11.81 -13.21 -12.30
C MET A 172 -13.08 -12.35 -12.44
N GLY A 173 -13.02 -11.04 -12.17
CA GLY A 173 -14.17 -10.14 -12.29
C GLY A 173 -15.18 -10.23 -11.14
N ASN A 174 -14.85 -10.92 -10.05
CA ASN A 174 -15.73 -11.06 -8.88
C ASN A 174 -15.79 -9.79 -8.02
N SER A 175 -14.97 -8.78 -8.30
CA SER A 175 -14.89 -7.51 -7.55
C SER A 175 -16.24 -6.79 -7.45
N HIS A 176 -17.09 -6.93 -8.48
CA HIS A 176 -18.40 -6.28 -8.56
C HIS A 176 -19.53 -7.09 -7.88
N GLN A 177 -19.28 -8.32 -7.41
CA GLN A 177 -20.31 -9.16 -6.78
C GLN A 177 -20.50 -8.91 -5.27
N MET A 178 -19.75 -7.99 -4.67
CA MET A 178 -19.93 -7.59 -3.26
C MET A 178 -20.97 -6.47 -3.06
N ALA A 179 -21.59 -5.97 -4.13
CA ALA A 179 -22.78 -5.12 -4.03
C ALA A 179 -24.03 -5.98 -3.76
N PRO A 180 -25.04 -5.49 -3.01
CA PRO A 180 -26.26 -6.25 -2.73
C PRO A 180 -26.95 -6.71 -4.03
N PRO A 181 -27.67 -7.84 -4.02
CA PRO A 181 -28.35 -8.33 -5.22
C PRO A 181 -29.47 -7.35 -5.60
N GLY A 182 -29.22 -6.50 -6.59
CA GLY A 182 -30.18 -5.48 -7.01
C GLY A 182 -29.85 -4.67 -8.26
N SER A 183 -28.67 -4.82 -8.87
CA SER A 183 -28.31 -4.03 -10.06
C SER A 183 -27.95 -4.91 -11.26
N GLY A 184 -28.96 -5.17 -12.10
CA GLY A 184 -28.88 -5.26 -13.56
C GLY A 184 -27.94 -6.30 -14.19
N ASP A 185 -28.53 -7.31 -14.82
CA ASP A 185 -27.89 -8.32 -15.66
C ASP A 185 -26.82 -7.79 -16.63
N VAL A 186 -25.57 -8.22 -16.43
CA VAL A 186 -24.46 -8.07 -17.38
C VAL A 186 -24.39 -9.32 -18.27
N THR A 187 -25.42 -9.54 -19.10
CA THR A 187 -25.42 -10.62 -20.12
C THR A 187 -25.47 -10.11 -21.55
N ALA A 188 -25.16 -8.83 -21.80
CA ALA A 188 -25.32 -8.21 -23.13
C ALA A 188 -24.04 -8.09 -24.01
N ILE A 189 -22.83 -8.47 -23.55
CA ILE A 189 -21.58 -8.15 -24.30
C ILE A 189 -20.81 -9.40 -24.74
N THR A 190 -21.50 -10.44 -25.26
CA THR A 190 -20.79 -11.53 -25.95
C THR A 190 -21.63 -12.19 -27.03
N ARG A 191 -22.33 -11.40 -27.87
CA ARG A 191 -23.02 -11.97 -29.03
C ARG A 191 -22.61 -11.45 -30.40
N ASP A 192 -21.79 -10.41 -30.51
CA ASP A 192 -21.31 -9.94 -31.82
C ASP A 192 -19.85 -9.50 -31.77
N LEU A 193 -18.94 -10.48 -31.81
CA LEU A 193 -17.59 -10.38 -32.39
C LEU A 193 -17.19 -11.76 -32.95
#